data_AF-A0A0D0BT48-F1
#
_entry.id   AF-A0A0D0BT48-F1
#
_cell.length_a   1.000
_cell.length_b   1.000
_cell.length_c   1.000
_cell.angle_alpha   90.00
_cell.angle_beta   90.00
_cell.angle_gamma   90.00
#
_symmetry.space_group_name_H-M   'P 1'
#
loop_
_entity.id
_entity.type
_entity.pdbx_description
1 polymer ?
#
loop_
_entity_poly.entity_id
_entity_poly.type
_entity_poly.pdbx_seq_one_letter_code
_entity_poly.pdbx_strand_id
1 'polypeptide(L)' 'KPTLYGETFFDRKLNYSLNCQLVILPHNLLIVDYGIGFNGSVHDAYAFQYTQTSREHVELLGDWH' A
#
# COMPACT_ATOMS: atom_id res chain seq x y z
N LYS A 1 15.17 -16.08 24.86
CA LYS A 1 14.94 -14.69 24.44
C LYS A 1 15.66 -14.44 23.12
N PRO A 2 15.00 -14.54 21.96
CA PRO A 2 15.54 -14.02 20.72
C PRO A 2 14.81 -12.72 20.40
N THR A 3 15.34 -11.64 20.94
CA THR A 3 15.02 -10.24 20.61
C THR A 3 16.38 -9.60 20.45
N LEU A 4 16.94 -9.54 19.23
CA LEU A 4 18.02 -8.58 18.99
C LEU A 4 18.29 -8.20 17.53
N TYR A 5 18.07 -9.05 16.54
CA TYR A 5 18.45 -8.69 15.17
C TYR A 5 17.54 -9.32 14.13
N GLY A 6 16.59 -8.56 13.58
CA GLY A 6 16.15 -8.63 12.18
C GLY A 6 15.73 -9.95 11.52
N GLU A 7 15.53 -11.04 12.27
CA GLU A 7 15.29 -12.37 11.69
C GLU A 7 13.80 -12.76 11.61
N THR A 8 12.88 -11.81 11.76
CA THR A 8 11.46 -12.05 11.50
C THR A 8 11.06 -11.80 10.04
N PHE A 9 12.02 -11.42 9.18
CA PHE A 9 11.76 -10.92 7.83
C PHE A 9 12.20 -11.86 6.69
N PHE A 10 12.76 -13.02 7.01
CA PHE A 10 13.32 -13.94 6.02
C PHE A 10 12.62 -15.30 6.07
N ASP A 11 11.73 -15.58 5.11
CA ASP A 11 11.51 -16.96 4.72
C ASP A 11 12.78 -17.46 4.00
N ARG A 12 13.16 -18.71 4.30
CA ARG A 12 14.38 -19.38 3.81
C ARG A 12 14.52 -19.39 2.28
N LYS A 13 13.47 -19.04 1.52
CA LYS A 13 13.46 -18.97 0.05
C LYS A 13 13.57 -17.58 -0.59
N LEU A 14 13.73 -16.47 0.13
CA LEU A 14 13.78 -15.11 -0.46
C LEU A 14 12.56 -14.76 -1.33
N ASN A 15 11.38 -15.33 -1.05
CA ASN A 15 10.15 -14.96 -1.76
C ASN A 15 9.61 -13.66 -1.17
N TYR A 16 9.82 -12.54 -1.87
CA TYR A 16 9.22 -11.26 -1.55
C TYR A 16 7.83 -11.16 -2.21
N SER A 17 6.76 -11.43 -1.49
CA SER A 17 5.41 -11.06 -1.95
C SER A 17 5.09 -9.64 -1.47
N LEU A 18 5.50 -8.64 -2.26
CA LEU A 18 5.12 -7.24 -2.03
C LEU A 18 3.73 -6.99 -2.62
N ASN A 19 2.85 -6.40 -1.84
CA ASN A 19 1.58 -5.90 -2.34
C ASN A 19 1.72 -4.39 -2.62
N CYS A 20 1.57 -4.00 -3.88
CA CYS A 20 1.56 -2.60 -4.29
C CYS A 20 0.22 -2.34 -4.99
N GLN A 21 -0.52 -1.34 -4.50
CA GLN A 21 -1.75 -0.87 -5.12
C GLN A 21 -1.49 0.47 -5.79
N LEU A 22 -1.90 0.60 -7.05
CA LEU A 22 -1.66 1.78 -7.87
C LEU A 22 -2.95 2.53 -8.12
N VAL A 23 -2.93 3.84 -7.93
CA VAL A 23 -4.06 4.73 -8.22
C VAL A 23 -3.80 5.40 -9.57
N ILE A 24 -4.68 5.14 -10.52
CA ILE A 24 -4.54 5.59 -11.91
C ILE A 24 -5.79 6.40 -12.29
N LEU A 25 -5.58 7.53 -12.95
CA LEU A 25 -6.67 8.28 -13.57
C LEU A 25 -7.09 7.60 -14.88
N PRO A 26 -8.32 7.10 -15.02
CA PRO A 26 -8.74 6.32 -16.19
C PRO A 26 -8.70 7.12 -17.49
N HIS A 27 -8.87 8.45 -17.42
CA HIS A 27 -8.89 9.32 -18.61
C HIS A 27 -7.49 9.58 -19.18
N ASN A 28 -6.46 9.69 -18.33
CA ASN A 28 -5.11 10.10 -18.75
C ASN A 28 -4.06 9.01 -18.54
N LEU A 29 -4.45 7.87 -17.97
CA LEU A 29 -3.57 6.76 -17.55
C LEU A 29 -2.40 7.22 -16.64
N LEU A 30 -2.55 8.40 -16.02
CA LEU A 30 -1.54 8.97 -15.15
C LEU A 30 -1.62 8.30 -13.79
N ILE A 31 -0.46 7.86 -13.31
CA ILE A 31 -0.29 7.38 -11.95
C ILE A 31 -0.31 8.59 -11.03
N VAL A 32 -1.34 8.69 -10.21
CA VAL A 32 -1.49 9.80 -9.26
C VAL A 32 -0.97 9.44 -7.87
N ASP A 33 -0.99 8.16 -7.52
CA ASP A 33 -0.59 7.71 -6.19
C ASP A 33 -0.33 6.20 -6.16
N TYR A 34 0.35 5.73 -5.12
CA TYR A 34 0.59 4.31 -4.88
C TYR A 34 0.63 4.00 -3.38
N GLY A 35 0.12 2.83 -3.00
CA GLY A 35 0.11 2.32 -1.65
C GLY A 35 0.88 1.01 -1.55
N ILE A 36 1.82 0.92 -0.62
CA ILE A 36 2.56 -0.32 -0.35
C ILE A 36 1.91 -1.02 0.84
N GLY A 37 1.37 -2.22 0.60
CA GLY A 37 0.80 -3.08 1.63
C GLY A 37 1.89 -3.81 2.42
N PHE A 38 1.64 -4.02 3.72
CA PHE A 38 2.50 -4.82 4.58
C PHE A 38 2.39 -6.31 4.21
N ASN A 39 3.52 -7.01 4.19
CA ASN A 39 3.58 -8.43 3.84
C ASN A 39 2.75 -9.27 4.83
N GLY A 40 1.55 -9.67 4.41
CA GLY A 40 0.65 -10.56 5.12
C GLY A 40 -0.76 -10.50 4.54
N SER A 41 -1.27 -11.66 4.10
CA SER A 41 -2.55 -11.86 3.37
C SER A 41 -3.80 -11.15 3.92
N VAL A 42 -3.77 -10.67 5.17
CA VAL A 42 -4.89 -10.00 5.85
C VAL A 42 -4.78 -8.48 5.79
N HIS A 43 -3.57 -7.93 5.62
CA HIS A 43 -3.30 -6.49 5.59
C HIS A 43 -3.26 -5.91 4.16
N ASP A 44 -3.45 -6.77 3.18
CA ASP A 44 -3.31 -6.50 1.74
C ASP A 44 -4.34 -5.51 1.18
N ALA A 45 -5.56 -5.50 1.73
CA ALA A 45 -6.63 -4.59 1.30
C ALA A 45 -6.48 -3.17 1.88
N TYR A 46 -5.68 -2.99 2.93
CA TYR A 46 -5.51 -1.70 3.60
C TYR A 46 -4.45 -0.81 2.94
N ALA A 47 -3.67 -1.31 1.99
CA ALA A 47 -2.64 -0.53 1.30
C ALA A 47 -3.23 0.75 0.65
N PHE A 48 -4.45 0.67 0.12
CA PHE A 48 -5.17 1.83 -0.42
C PHE A 48 -5.45 2.91 0.64
N GLN A 49 -5.81 2.54 1.86
CA GLN A 49 -6.15 3.50 2.92
C GLN A 49 -4.95 4.35 3.37
N TYR A 50 -3.74 3.87 3.10
CA TYR A 50 -2.51 4.61 3.39
C TYR A 50 -2.09 5.55 2.26
N THR A 51 -2.73 5.46 1.08
CA THR A 51 -2.47 6.39 -0.03
C THR A 51 -2.89 7.81 0.34
N GLN A 52 -2.18 8.81 -0.18
CA GLN A 52 -2.55 10.21 -0.01
C GLN A 52 -3.94 10.47 -0.58
N THR A 53 -4.24 9.84 -1.72
CA THR A 53 -5.56 9.88 -2.36
C THR A 53 -6.66 9.44 -1.40
N SER A 54 -6.48 8.36 -0.64
CA SER A 54 -7.51 7.92 0.32
C SER A 54 -7.63 8.86 1.52
N ARG A 55 -6.52 9.43 2.00
CA ARG A 55 -6.49 10.27 3.22
C ARG A 55 -7.00 11.68 2.97
N GLU A 56 -6.69 12.22 1.79
CA GLU A 56 -6.97 13.60 1.40
C GLU A 56 -8.01 13.66 0.26
N HIS A 57 -8.79 12.57 0.06
CA HIS A 57 -9.78 12.48 -1.03
C HIS A 57 -10.74 13.67 -1.06
N VAL A 58 -11.10 14.23 0.10
CA VAL A 58 -12.01 15.38 0.21
C VAL A 58 -11.39 16.64 -0.40
N GLU A 59 -10.10 16.89 -0.16
CA GLU A 59 -9.38 18.04 -0.71
C GLU A 59 -9.02 17.83 -2.18
N LEU A 60 -8.71 16.59 -2.57
CA LEU A 60 -8.26 16.22 -3.92
C LEU A 60 -9.41 16.07 -4.93
N LEU A 61 -10.56 15.54 -4.51
CA LEU A 61 -11.72 15.30 -5.38
C LEU A 61 -12.82 16.34 -5.20
N GLY A 62 -12.77 17.13 -4.11
CA GLY A 62 -13.85 18.02 -3.70
C GLY A 62 -14.99 17.27 -3.03
N ASP A 63 -15.74 17.96 -2.17
CA ASP A 63 -17.01 17.48 -1.64
C ASP A 63 -18.03 17.44 -2.78
N TRP A 64 -18.24 16.26 -3.37
CA TRP A 64 -19.38 16.02 -4.25
C TRP A 64 -20.61 15.75 -3.38
N HIS A 65 -21.13 16.80 -2.76
CA HIS A 65 -22.44 16.81 -2.11
C HIS A 65 -23.51 17.33 -3.07
#